data_AF-A0A957RCB3-F1
#
_entry.id   AF-A0A957RCB3-F1
#
_cell.length_a   1.000
_cell.length_b   1.000
_cell.length_c   1.000
_cell.angle_alpha   90.00
_cell.angle_beta   90.00
_cell.angle_gamma   90.00
#
_symmetry.space_group_name_H-M   'P 1'
#
loop_
_entity.id
_entity.type
_entity.pdbx_description
1 polymer ?
#
loop_
_entity_poly.entity_id
_entity_poly.type
_entity_poly.pdbx_seq_one_letter_code
_entity_poly.pdbx_strand_id
1 'polypeptide(L)'
;MQQLPARPGRPSTPTTDIAPRGAAFDLAFDASLLAGQLAPSSIAMYQRDFMAYAAFAGSPAALLDAATLARWRTHLAQETQMSPNTINRMLSAVKRLMREAASQGYIPHEAASAFADVAGVKAAALKDRIKENARVKIEPVAMRTMCDSPESERLIGLRDTALLASLASSGLRVSELA
;
A
#
# COMPACT_ATOMS: atom_id res chain seq x y z
N MET A 1 50.32 8.19 -6.27
CA MET A 1 49.02 8.90 -6.23
C MET A 1 48.22 8.50 -7.47
N GLN A 2 47.31 7.53 -7.35
CA GLN A 2 46.38 7.16 -8.42
C GLN A 2 44.96 7.53 -7.96
N GLN A 3 44.30 8.38 -8.75
CA GLN A 3 42.94 8.86 -8.52
C GLN A 3 41.93 7.75 -8.80
N LEU A 4 41.02 7.53 -7.85
CA LEU A 4 39.86 6.67 -7.97
C LEU A 4 38.84 7.31 -8.94
N PRO A 5 38.26 6.59 -9.92
CA PRO A 5 37.25 7.18 -10.79
C PRO A 5 35.94 7.44 -10.04
N ALA A 6 35.38 8.64 -10.25
CA ALA A 6 34.13 9.08 -9.68
C ALA A 6 32.97 8.14 -10.09
N ARG A 7 32.16 7.74 -9.10
CA ARG A 7 30.94 6.95 -9.31
C ARG A 7 29.93 7.75 -10.15
N PRO A 8 29.31 7.17 -11.19
CA PRO A 8 28.19 7.82 -11.88
C PRO A 8 27.01 7.98 -10.91
N GLY A 9 26.46 9.19 -10.86
CA GLY A 9 25.29 9.53 -10.06
C GLY A 9 24.10 8.64 -10.42
N ARG A 10 23.40 8.14 -9.41
CA ARG A 10 22.13 7.42 -9.62
C ARG A 10 21.15 8.36 -10.36
N PRO A 11 20.46 7.88 -11.40
CA PRO A 11 19.30 8.60 -11.90
C PRO A 11 18.26 8.66 -10.78
N SER A 12 17.88 9.89 -10.42
CA SER A 12 16.75 10.17 -9.54
C SER A 12 15.50 9.58 -10.18
N THR A 13 14.99 8.49 -9.60
CA THR A 13 13.63 8.03 -9.89
C THR A 13 12.67 9.20 -9.62
N PRO A 14 11.72 9.51 -10.50
CA PRO A 14 10.64 10.41 -10.17
C PRO A 14 9.85 9.75 -9.04
N THR A 15 10.10 10.17 -7.81
CA THR A 15 9.23 9.93 -6.67
C THR A 15 7.88 10.50 -7.08
N THR A 16 6.92 9.64 -7.42
CA THR A 16 5.51 10.01 -7.44
C THR A 16 5.12 10.28 -6.00
N ASP A 17 5.46 11.48 -5.55
CA ASP A 17 5.13 12.01 -4.24
C ASP A 17 3.66 12.40 -4.30
N ILE A 18 2.79 11.43 -4.02
CA ILE A 18 1.44 11.74 -3.55
C ILE A 18 1.62 12.14 -2.08
N ALA A 19 2.18 13.34 -1.86
CA ALA A 19 2.09 14.00 -0.58
C ALA A 19 0.61 14.05 -0.20
N PRO A 20 0.22 13.68 1.03
CA PRO A 20 -1.16 13.77 1.44
C PRO A 20 -1.52 15.25 1.53
N ARG A 21 -2.13 15.80 0.47
CA ARG A 21 -2.93 17.02 0.63
C ARG A 21 -4.02 16.63 1.61
N GLY A 22 -3.97 17.20 2.81
CA GLY A 22 -5.04 17.05 3.79
C GLY A 22 -6.38 17.31 3.11
N ALA A 23 -7.43 16.63 3.57
CA ALA A 23 -8.77 16.83 3.05
C ALA A 23 -9.08 18.34 3.08
N ALA A 24 -9.63 18.87 1.99
CA ALA A 24 -9.92 20.30 1.85
C ALA A 24 -11.09 20.77 2.76
N PHE A 25 -11.62 19.88 3.58
CA PHE A 25 -12.78 20.06 4.42
C PHE A 25 -12.64 19.23 5.70
N ASP A 26 -13.37 19.62 6.74
CA ASP A 26 -13.38 18.92 8.01
C ASP A 26 -14.13 17.59 7.91
N LEU A 27 -13.54 16.54 8.47
CA LEU A 27 -14.06 15.18 8.37
C LEU A 27 -14.82 14.83 9.65
N ALA A 28 -16.09 14.43 9.51
CA ALA A 28 -16.90 14.01 10.65
C ALA A 28 -16.37 12.76 11.36
N PHE A 29 -15.56 11.95 10.67
CA PHE A 29 -14.91 10.76 11.21
C PHE A 29 -13.66 10.40 10.39
N ASP A 30 -12.80 9.57 10.97
CA ASP A 30 -11.56 9.09 10.34
C ASP A 30 -11.23 7.64 10.76
N ALA A 31 -10.02 7.15 10.49
CA ALA A 31 -9.64 5.78 10.83
C ALA A 31 -9.50 5.52 12.35
N SER A 32 -9.54 6.55 13.20
CA SER A 32 -9.54 6.39 14.65
C SER A 32 -10.78 5.65 15.17
N LEU A 33 -11.86 5.60 14.38
CA LEU A 33 -13.03 4.75 14.67
C LEU A 33 -12.68 3.27 14.85
N LEU A 34 -11.54 2.84 14.30
CA LEU A 34 -11.06 1.46 14.37
C LEU A 34 -10.05 1.23 15.51
N ALA A 35 -9.84 2.22 16.38
CA ALA A 35 -8.99 2.09 17.55
C ALA A 35 -9.43 0.90 18.42
N GLY A 36 -8.45 0.11 18.89
CA GLY A 36 -8.70 -1.11 19.66
C GLY A 36 -9.13 -2.33 18.84
N GLN A 37 -9.48 -2.17 17.56
CA GLN A 37 -9.83 -3.30 16.67
C GLN A 37 -8.66 -3.75 15.79
N LEU A 38 -7.70 -2.87 15.52
CA LEU A 38 -6.60 -3.09 14.59
C LEU A 38 -5.25 -2.61 15.15
N ALA A 39 -4.16 -3.18 14.65
CA ALA A 39 -2.82 -2.71 14.95
C ALA A 39 -2.61 -1.25 14.47
N PRO A 40 -1.78 -0.44 15.16
CA PRO A 40 -1.56 0.97 14.79
C PRO A 40 -1.11 1.18 13.34
N SER A 41 -0.28 0.26 12.82
CA SER A 41 0.17 0.29 11.42
C SER A 41 -0.98 0.10 10.42
N SER A 42 -1.98 -0.70 10.77
CA SER A 42 -3.17 -0.91 9.94
C SER A 42 -4.09 0.30 9.95
N ILE A 43 -4.29 0.92 11.13
CA ILE A 43 -5.05 2.17 11.25
C ILE A 43 -4.40 3.29 10.43
N ALA A 44 -3.08 3.46 10.54
CA ALA A 44 -2.34 4.46 9.77
C ALA A 44 -2.44 4.23 8.24
N MET A 45 -2.46 2.97 7.80
CA MET A 45 -2.67 2.63 6.39
C MET A 45 -4.08 3.00 5.93
N TYR A 46 -5.11 2.67 6.72
CA TYR A 46 -6.49 3.00 6.39
C TYR A 46 -6.73 4.51 6.40
N GLN A 47 -6.13 5.23 7.34
CA GLN A 47 -6.17 6.70 7.37
C GLN A 47 -5.62 7.26 6.06
N ARG A 48 -4.45 6.79 5.61
CA ARG A 48 -3.84 7.25 4.37
C ARG A 48 -4.73 7.00 3.16
N ASP A 49 -5.25 5.78 3.04
CA ASP A 49 -6.10 5.39 1.91
C ASP A 49 -7.44 6.17 1.93
N PHE A 50 -8.01 6.44 3.12
CA PHE A 50 -9.22 7.25 3.29
C PHE A 50 -9.00 8.74 2.99
N MET A 51 -7.87 9.32 3.41
CA MET A 51 -7.53 10.71 3.10
C MET A 51 -7.36 10.92 1.59
N ALA A 52 -6.78 9.93 0.88
CA ALA A 52 -6.69 9.98 -0.58
C ALA A 52 -8.07 9.99 -1.25
N TYR A 53 -9.03 9.22 -0.72
CA TYR A 53 -10.43 9.26 -1.16
C TYR A 53 -11.09 10.60 -0.85
N ALA A 54 -10.91 11.12 0.36
CA ALA A 54 -11.48 12.40 0.78
C ALA A 54 -10.97 13.56 -0.07
N ALA A 55 -9.68 13.56 -0.40
CA ALA A 55 -9.09 14.53 -1.32
C ALA A 55 -9.71 14.45 -2.72
N PHE A 56 -10.01 13.24 -3.23
CA PHE A 56 -10.71 13.07 -4.50
C PHE A 56 -12.18 13.51 -4.45
N ALA A 57 -12.87 13.23 -3.34
CA ALA A 57 -14.28 13.61 -3.17
C ALA A 57 -14.48 15.13 -3.12
N GLY A 58 -13.54 15.86 -2.50
CA GLY A 58 -13.50 17.33 -2.51
C GLY A 58 -14.60 18.03 -1.69
N SER A 59 -15.60 17.32 -1.19
CA SER A 59 -16.63 17.84 -0.28
C SER A 59 -17.21 16.76 0.63
N PRO A 60 -17.80 17.12 1.80
CA PRO A 60 -18.47 16.16 2.67
C PRO A 60 -19.62 15.41 1.99
N ALA A 61 -20.43 16.10 1.17
CA ALA A 61 -21.54 15.48 0.47
C ALA A 61 -21.06 14.43 -0.55
N ALA A 62 -20.01 14.74 -1.32
CA ALA A 62 -19.42 13.80 -2.25
C ALA A 62 -18.70 12.65 -1.54
N LEU A 63 -18.09 12.89 -0.37
CA LEU A 63 -17.42 11.85 0.42
C LEU A 63 -18.39 10.73 0.81
N LEU A 64 -19.63 11.09 1.14
CA LEU A 64 -20.70 10.19 1.58
C LEU A 64 -21.56 9.66 0.42
N ASP A 65 -21.23 9.98 -0.83
CA ASP A 65 -21.88 9.44 -2.03
C ASP A 65 -21.14 8.20 -2.54
N ALA A 66 -21.80 7.04 -2.54
CA ALA A 66 -21.23 5.79 -3.05
C ALA A 66 -20.87 5.88 -4.56
N ALA A 67 -21.56 6.72 -5.33
CA ALA A 67 -21.20 6.96 -6.72
C ALA A 67 -19.85 7.69 -6.84
N THR A 68 -19.45 8.52 -5.85
CA THR A 68 -18.10 9.09 -5.79
C THR A 68 -17.05 8.00 -5.61
N LEU A 69 -17.28 7.00 -4.76
CA LEU A 69 -16.38 5.86 -4.63
C LEU A 69 -16.24 5.09 -5.94
N ALA A 70 -17.33 4.89 -6.68
CA ALA A 70 -17.30 4.26 -7.99
C ALA A 70 -16.53 5.09 -9.04
N ARG A 71 -16.68 6.42 -9.03
CA ARG A 71 -15.90 7.35 -9.87
C ARG A 71 -14.41 7.30 -9.51
N TRP A 72 -14.08 7.30 -8.21
CA TRP A 72 -12.71 7.21 -7.74
C TRP A 72 -12.03 5.90 -8.16
N ARG A 73 -12.75 4.77 -8.07
CA ARG A 73 -12.27 3.49 -8.61
C ARG A 73 -11.90 3.60 -10.09
N THR A 74 -12.75 4.23 -10.90
CA THR A 74 -12.50 4.42 -12.33
C THR A 74 -11.28 5.31 -12.56
N HIS A 75 -11.16 6.41 -11.83
CA HIS A 75 -9.99 7.30 -11.86
C HIS A 75 -8.70 6.53 -11.51
N LEU A 76 -8.69 5.76 -10.40
CA LEU A 76 -7.54 4.93 -10.02
C LEU A 76 -7.20 3.91 -11.11
N ALA A 77 -8.20 3.33 -11.78
CA ALA A 77 -7.98 2.36 -12.84
C ALA A 77 -7.48 3.00 -14.15
N GLN A 78 -7.91 4.22 -14.50
CA GLN A 78 -7.63 4.81 -15.82
C GLN A 78 -6.49 5.83 -15.79
N GLU A 79 -6.37 6.60 -14.73
CA GLU A 79 -5.49 7.77 -14.65
C GLU A 79 -4.26 7.55 -13.77
N THR A 80 -4.15 6.39 -13.12
CA THR A 80 -2.99 6.01 -12.31
C THR A 80 -2.35 4.72 -12.79
N GLN A 81 -1.14 4.43 -12.32
CA GLN A 81 -0.43 3.17 -12.57
C GLN A 81 -0.51 2.21 -11.38
N MET A 82 -1.50 2.39 -10.50
CA MET A 82 -1.65 1.53 -9.33
C MET A 82 -2.03 0.09 -9.71
N SER A 83 -1.46 -0.87 -8.98
CA SER A 83 -1.79 -2.28 -9.14
C SER A 83 -3.25 -2.56 -8.72
N PRO A 84 -3.90 -3.61 -9.27
CA PRO A 84 -5.26 -3.98 -8.87
C PRO A 84 -5.41 -4.23 -7.37
N ASN A 85 -4.37 -4.82 -6.75
CA ASN A 85 -4.36 -5.09 -5.32
C ASN A 85 -4.31 -3.79 -4.50
N THR A 86 -3.54 -2.80 -4.96
CA THR A 86 -3.48 -1.48 -4.31
C THR A 86 -4.85 -0.81 -4.38
N ILE A 87 -5.47 -0.77 -5.56
CA ILE A 87 -6.79 -0.15 -5.77
C ILE A 87 -7.84 -0.83 -4.88
N ASN A 88 -7.92 -2.16 -4.91
CA ASN A 88 -8.89 -2.90 -4.10
C ASN A 88 -8.65 -2.74 -2.59
N ARG A 89 -7.39 -2.62 -2.15
CA ARG A 89 -7.07 -2.29 -0.75
C ARG A 89 -7.61 -0.92 -0.36
N MET A 90 -7.37 0.10 -1.18
CA MET A 90 -7.85 1.46 -0.93
C MET A 90 -9.38 1.51 -0.86
N LEU A 91 -10.08 0.85 -1.79
CA LEU A 91 -11.54 0.74 -1.75
C LEU A 91 -12.03 0.01 -0.48
N SER A 92 -11.32 -1.04 -0.06
CA SER A 92 -11.67 -1.81 1.14
C SER A 92 -11.50 -0.98 2.42
N ALA A 93 -10.46 -0.13 2.49
CA ALA A 93 -10.27 0.80 3.60
C ALA A 93 -11.46 1.76 3.71
N VAL A 94 -11.88 2.40 2.61
CA VAL A 94 -13.05 3.28 2.58
C VAL A 94 -14.32 2.54 3.03
N LYS A 95 -14.60 1.37 2.45
CA LYS A 95 -15.78 0.57 2.81
C LYS A 95 -15.78 0.15 4.29
N ARG A 96 -14.61 -0.19 4.84
CA ARG A 96 -14.48 -0.55 6.26
C ARG A 96 -14.81 0.65 7.14
N LEU A 97 -14.30 1.84 6.80
CA LEU A 97 -14.60 3.07 7.54
C LEU A 97 -16.08 3.45 7.45
N MET A 98 -16.71 3.37 6.27
CA MET A 98 -18.14 3.66 6.12
C MET A 98 -19.02 2.70 6.95
N ARG A 99 -18.65 1.41 6.99
CA ARG A 99 -19.34 0.45 7.85
C ARG A 99 -19.22 0.79 9.33
N GLU A 100 -18.02 1.15 9.77
CA GLU A 100 -17.77 1.51 11.17
C GLU A 100 -18.45 2.84 11.55
N ALA A 101 -18.42 3.81 10.63
CA ALA A 101 -19.14 5.07 10.78
C ALA A 101 -20.65 4.83 10.94
N ALA A 102 -21.22 3.87 10.21
CA ALA A 102 -22.62 3.49 10.38
C ALA A 102 -22.90 2.78 11.71
N SER A 103 -22.03 1.89 12.18
CA SER A 103 -22.22 1.23 13.49
C SER A 103 -22.12 2.20 14.66
N GLN A 104 -21.39 3.30 14.50
CA GLN A 104 -21.26 4.37 15.50
C GLN A 104 -22.23 5.55 15.27
N GLY A 105 -23.12 5.48 14.27
CA GLY A 105 -24.21 6.44 14.06
C GLY A 105 -23.84 7.72 13.29
N TYR A 106 -22.64 7.80 12.71
CA TYR A 106 -22.23 8.95 11.89
C TYR A 106 -22.97 9.02 10.55
N ILE A 107 -23.33 7.86 9.99
CA ILE A 107 -24.07 7.76 8.72
C ILE A 107 -25.16 6.67 8.82
N PRO A 108 -26.21 6.73 7.98
CA PRO A 108 -27.19 5.66 7.90
C PRO A 108 -26.59 4.33 7.42
N HIS A 109 -27.14 3.21 7.89
CA HIS A 109 -26.70 1.88 7.44
C HIS A 109 -26.96 1.64 5.95
N GLU A 110 -28.01 2.25 5.40
CA GLU A 110 -28.30 2.24 3.95
C GLU A 110 -27.16 2.84 3.14
N ALA A 111 -26.61 3.98 3.58
CA ALA A 111 -25.46 4.61 2.94
C ALA A 111 -24.26 3.65 2.97
N ALA A 112 -23.94 3.07 4.12
CA ALA A 112 -22.84 2.09 4.22
C ALA A 112 -23.05 0.86 3.33
N SER A 113 -24.29 0.39 3.15
CA SER A 113 -24.61 -0.70 2.21
C SER A 113 -24.33 -0.30 0.77
N ALA A 114 -24.73 0.90 0.35
CA ALA A 114 -24.42 1.41 -0.99
C ALA A 114 -22.91 1.46 -1.27
N PHE A 115 -22.09 1.82 -0.27
CA PHE A 115 -20.63 1.73 -0.38
C PHE A 115 -20.13 0.29 -0.50
N ALA A 116 -20.71 -0.64 0.25
CA ALA A 116 -20.34 -2.06 0.20
C ALA A 116 -20.55 -2.65 -1.20
N ASP A 117 -21.62 -2.23 -1.89
CA ASP A 117 -22.01 -2.71 -3.22
C ASP A 117 -21.12 -2.20 -4.36
N VAL A 118 -20.30 -1.16 -4.13
CA VAL A 118 -19.37 -0.66 -5.15
C VAL A 118 -18.34 -1.73 -5.52
N ALA A 119 -18.44 -2.32 -6.72
CA ALA A 119 -17.54 -3.38 -7.15
C ALA A 119 -16.06 -2.93 -7.17
N GLY A 120 -15.13 -3.85 -6.89
CA GLY A 120 -13.70 -3.63 -7.04
C GLY A 120 -13.22 -3.69 -8.50
N VAL A 121 -11.93 -3.48 -8.72
CA VAL A 121 -11.30 -3.70 -10.03
C VAL A 121 -10.92 -5.17 -10.22
N LYS A 122 -11.13 -5.69 -11.43
CA LYS A 122 -10.73 -7.05 -11.80
C LYS A 122 -9.26 -7.08 -12.17
N ALA A 123 -8.46 -7.91 -11.50
CA ALA A 123 -7.03 -8.07 -11.80
C ALA A 123 -6.79 -8.48 -13.27
N ALA A 124 -7.69 -9.28 -13.85
CA ALA A 124 -7.62 -9.69 -15.24
C ALA A 124 -7.72 -8.52 -16.25
N ALA A 125 -8.36 -7.41 -15.88
CA ALA A 125 -8.50 -6.22 -16.73
C ALA A 125 -7.31 -5.26 -16.64
N LEU A 126 -6.37 -5.52 -15.73
CA LEU A 126 -5.23 -4.64 -15.40
C LEU A 126 -3.95 -5.47 -15.28
N LYS A 127 -3.83 -6.54 -16.08
CA LYS A 127 -2.72 -7.51 -16.01
C LYS A 127 -1.36 -6.85 -16.21
N ASP A 128 -1.29 -5.86 -17.09
CA ASP A 128 -0.06 -5.12 -17.42
C ASP A 128 0.51 -4.34 -16.21
N ARG A 129 -0.26 -4.19 -15.13
CA ARG A 129 0.16 -3.52 -13.89
C ARG A 129 0.56 -4.48 -12.77
N ILE A 130 0.54 -5.78 -13.03
CA ILE A 130 1.01 -6.78 -12.08
C ILE A 130 2.51 -6.96 -12.32
N LYS A 131 3.33 -6.80 -11.26
CA LYS A 131 4.77 -7.05 -11.34
C LYS A 131 5.02 -8.46 -11.86
N GLU A 132 5.67 -8.56 -13.01
CA GLU A 132 5.98 -9.83 -13.69
C GLU A 132 6.67 -10.83 -12.75
N ASN A 133 7.56 -10.33 -11.90
CA ASN A 133 8.38 -11.16 -11.02
C ASN A 133 7.82 -11.37 -9.61
N ALA A 134 6.62 -10.88 -9.28
CA ALA A 134 6.10 -10.93 -7.90
C ALA A 134 5.82 -12.35 -7.38
N ARG A 135 5.83 -13.37 -8.24
CA ARG A 135 5.60 -14.78 -7.88
C ARG A 135 6.60 -15.72 -8.55
N VAL A 136 7.73 -15.20 -9.02
CA VAL A 136 8.79 -16.03 -9.60
C VAL A 136 9.44 -16.81 -8.47
N LYS A 137 9.46 -18.13 -8.61
CA LYS A 137 10.13 -19.02 -7.68
C LYS A 137 11.62 -18.74 -7.70
N ILE A 138 12.21 -18.55 -6.52
CA ILE A 138 13.67 -18.47 -6.37
C ILE A 138 14.20 -19.90 -6.36
N GLU A 139 14.95 -20.28 -7.39
CA GLU A 139 15.55 -21.61 -7.47
C GLU A 139 16.65 -21.80 -6.41
N PRO A 140 16.88 -23.03 -5.91
CA PRO A 140 17.84 -23.27 -4.83
C PRO A 140 19.26 -22.76 -5.11
N VAL A 141 19.69 -22.81 -6.38
CA VAL A 141 21.00 -22.27 -6.79
C VAL A 141 21.05 -20.75 -6.64
N ALA A 142 20.01 -20.04 -7.08
CA ALA A 142 19.92 -18.59 -6.97
C ALA A 142 19.83 -18.14 -5.50
N MET A 143 19.12 -18.91 -4.66
CA MET A 143 19.06 -18.65 -3.22
C MET A 143 20.45 -18.72 -2.58
N ARG A 144 21.25 -19.74 -2.89
CA ARG A 144 22.64 -19.86 -2.40
C ARG A 144 23.50 -18.70 -2.88
N THR A 145 23.49 -18.41 -4.19
CA THR A 145 24.23 -17.28 -4.75
C THR A 145 23.86 -15.95 -4.09
N MET A 146 22.59 -15.74 -3.75
CA MET A 146 22.15 -14.54 -3.04
C MET A 146 22.70 -14.50 -1.61
N CYS A 147 22.67 -15.62 -0.87
CA CYS A 147 23.22 -15.69 0.49
C CYS A 147 24.73 -15.45 0.55
N ASP A 148 25.46 -15.87 -0.50
CA ASP A 148 26.92 -15.72 -0.61
C ASP A 148 27.35 -14.38 -1.22
N SER A 149 26.40 -13.55 -1.67
CA SER A 149 26.69 -12.27 -2.33
C SER A 149 27.27 -11.15 -1.45
N PRO A 150 26.99 -11.06 -0.12
CA PRO A 150 27.56 -10.02 0.72
C PRO A 150 29.06 -10.19 0.98
N GLU A 151 29.77 -9.08 1.17
CA GLU A 151 31.22 -9.06 1.46
C GLU A 151 31.52 -9.50 2.91
N SER A 152 31.75 -10.80 3.11
CA SER A 152 31.92 -11.41 4.43
C SER A 152 33.15 -10.94 5.22
N GLU A 153 34.10 -10.23 4.59
CA GLU A 153 35.25 -9.64 5.30
C GLU A 153 34.88 -8.37 6.08
N ARG A 154 33.70 -7.80 5.83
CA ARG A 154 33.18 -6.65 6.55
C ARG A 154 32.09 -7.06 7.52
N LEU A 155 32.05 -6.40 8.68
CA LEU A 155 30.98 -6.60 9.68
C LEU A 155 29.57 -6.47 9.10
N ILE A 156 29.36 -5.52 8.18
CA ILE A 156 28.08 -5.36 7.50
C ILE A 156 27.74 -6.54 6.58
N GLY A 157 28.72 -7.11 5.89
CA GLY A 157 28.49 -8.27 5.03
C GLY A 157 28.24 -9.55 5.83
N LEU A 158 28.96 -9.76 6.95
CA LEU A 158 28.66 -10.86 7.88
C LEU A 158 27.22 -10.79 8.40
N ARG A 159 26.77 -9.59 8.79
CA ARG A 159 25.38 -9.37 9.21
C ARG A 159 24.42 -9.70 8.08
N ASP A 160 24.62 -9.13 6.90
CA ASP A 160 23.69 -9.30 5.78
C ASP A 160 23.64 -10.78 5.31
N THR A 161 24.77 -11.50 5.31
CA THR A 161 24.82 -12.96 5.08
C THR A 161 24.00 -13.73 6.11
N ALA A 162 24.16 -13.42 7.41
CA ALA A 162 23.38 -14.07 8.46
C ALA A 162 21.87 -13.81 8.33
N LEU A 163 21.48 -12.58 7.98
CA LEU A 163 20.08 -12.21 7.74
C LEU A 163 19.50 -12.98 6.54
N LEU A 164 20.22 -13.06 5.41
CA LEU A 164 19.78 -13.78 4.21
C LEU A 164 19.66 -15.29 4.47
N ALA A 165 20.64 -15.89 5.15
CA ALA A 165 20.61 -17.32 5.51
C ALA A 165 19.44 -17.64 6.46
N SER A 166 19.16 -16.74 7.42
CA SER A 166 18.03 -16.88 8.35
C SER A 166 16.70 -16.84 7.59
N LEU A 167 16.50 -15.85 6.71
CA LEU A 167 15.29 -15.74 5.88
C LEU A 167 15.11 -16.97 4.96
N ALA A 168 16.19 -17.43 4.34
CA ALA A 168 16.16 -18.55 3.39
C ALA A 168 15.82 -19.90 4.04
N SER A 169 16.24 -20.12 5.30
CA SER A 169 16.09 -21.41 5.99
C SER A 169 14.83 -21.52 6.85
N SER A 170 14.32 -20.40 7.36
CA SER A 170 13.20 -20.38 8.33
C SER A 170 11.84 -20.06 7.71
N GLY A 171 11.81 -19.43 6.54
CA GLY A 171 10.57 -18.92 5.94
C GLY A 171 9.97 -17.71 6.68
N LEU A 172 10.73 -17.07 7.57
CA LEU A 172 10.31 -15.86 8.28
C LEU A 172 10.03 -14.69 7.34
N ARG A 173 9.09 -13.85 7.74
CA ARG A 173 8.90 -12.52 7.14
C ARG A 173 10.00 -11.58 7.64
N VAL A 174 10.33 -10.57 6.84
CA VAL A 174 11.33 -9.54 7.22
C VAL A 174 10.99 -8.85 8.54
N SER A 175 9.70 -8.68 8.86
CA SER A 175 9.25 -8.09 10.13
C SER A 175 9.51 -8.97 11.36
N GLU A 176 9.70 -10.27 11.18
CA GLU A 176 9.95 -11.23 12.26
C GLU A 176 11.45 -11.40 12.53
N LEU A 177 12.30 -10.88 11.64
CA LEU A 177 13.76 -10.87 11.77
C LEU A 177 14.28 -9.71 12.62
N ALA A 178 13.43 -8.69 12.86
CA ALA A 178 13.76 -7.43 13.51
C ALA A 178 14.13 -7.59 14.99
#